data_AF-A0A8S9I4K5-F1
#
_entry.id   AF-A0A8S9I4K5-F1
#
_cell.length_a   1.000
_cell.length_b   1.000
_cell.length_c   1.000
_cell.angle_alpha   90.00
_cell.angle_beta   90.00
_cell.angle_gamma   90.00
#
_symmetry.space_group_name_H-M   'P 1'
#
loop_
_entity.id
_entity.type
_entity.pdbx_description
1 polymer ?
#
loop_
_entity_poly.entity_id
_entity_poly.type
_entity_poly.pdbx_seq_one_letter_code
_entity_poly.pdbx_strand_id
1 'polypeptide(L)'
;MSSSTSAGLGWTLLTSPQNRSFQKRLDFVGSPLMAEGLALREAALTCRSLGMRFVRFESDFAHLIKTGVEYAEANPPEVEGAQKKRKLSNE
;
A
#
# COMPACT_ATOMS: atom_id res chain seq x y z
N MET A 1 10.54 11.64 32.36
CA MET A 1 9.98 12.32 31.18
C MET A 1 10.16 11.37 29.99
N SER A 2 9.10 10.70 29.54
CA SER A 2 9.17 9.88 28.33
C SER A 2 9.03 10.84 27.15
N SER A 3 10.13 11.08 26.43
CA SER A 3 10.11 11.88 25.21
C SER A 3 9.40 11.05 24.13
N SER A 4 8.08 11.22 24.01
CA SER A 4 7.32 10.61 22.92
C SER A 4 7.89 11.07 21.59
N THR A 5 8.54 10.17 20.87
CA THR A 5 9.06 10.43 19.53
C THR A 5 7.87 10.52 18.58
N SER A 6 7.61 11.71 18.03
CA SER A 6 6.59 11.93 17.01
C SER A 6 7.19 11.80 15.62
N ALA A 7 6.48 11.16 14.68
CA ALA A 7 6.87 11.09 13.28
C ALA A 7 5.77 11.63 12.34
N GLY A 8 6.20 12.23 11.23
CA GLY A 8 5.34 12.57 10.11
C GLY A 8 5.35 11.44 9.09
N LEU A 9 4.17 10.93 8.76
CA LEU A 9 3.96 9.98 7.67
C LEU A 9 3.48 10.75 6.45
N GLY A 10 4.06 10.47 5.28
CA GLY A 10 3.64 11.05 4.01
C GLY A 10 3.56 9.99 2.94
N TRP A 11 2.53 10.07 2.09
CA TRP A 11 2.41 9.23 0.89
C TRP A 11 1.71 9.99 -0.23
N THR A 12 2.10 9.69 -1.46
CA THR A 12 1.47 10.26 -2.66
C THR A 12 0.94 9.14 -3.53
N LEU A 13 -0.35 9.20 -3.85
CA LEU A 13 -0.99 8.35 -4.83
C LEU A 13 -0.81 8.96 -6.21
N LEU A 14 -0.14 8.22 -7.09
CA LEU A 14 -0.02 8.55 -8.50
C LEU A 14 -1.15 7.84 -9.24
N THR A 15 -2.18 8.59 -9.65
CA THR A 15 -3.29 8.05 -10.44
C THR A 15 -3.53 8.92 -11.66
N SER A 16 -3.87 8.32 -12.80
CA SER A 16 -4.40 9.09 -13.93
C SER A 16 -5.89 9.37 -13.65
N PRO A 17 -6.36 10.63 -13.63
CA PRO A 17 -5.71 11.85 -14.13
C PRO A 17 -5.04 12.74 -13.05
N GLN A 18 -5.11 12.39 -11.77
CA GLN A 18 -4.68 13.27 -10.66
C GLN A 18 -3.82 12.56 -9.62
N ASN A 19 -2.76 13.24 -9.21
CA ASN A 19 -1.98 12.82 -8.05
C ASN A 19 -2.61 13.38 -6.77
N ARG A 20 -2.60 12.58 -5.70
CA ARG A 20 -3.11 13.01 -4.38
C ARG A 20 -2.07 12.72 -3.32
N SER A 21 -1.68 13.74 -2.57
CA SER A 21 -0.73 13.62 -1.47
C SER A 21 -1.47 13.66 -0.13
N PHE A 22 -1.03 12.80 0.78
CA PHE A 22 -1.60 12.64 2.11
C PHE A 22 -0.47 12.70 3.14
N GLN A 23 -0.80 13.19 4.32
CA GLN A 23 0.12 13.22 5.44
C GLN A 23 -0.64 12.98 6.75
N LYS A 24 0.05 12.37 7.72
CA LYS A 24 -0.48 12.11 9.04
C LYS A 24 0.64 12.22 10.06
N ARG A 25 0.35 12.83 11.21
CA ARG A 25 1.28 12.84 12.35
C ARG A 25 0.93 11.68 13.28
N LEU A 26 1.92 10.95 13.73
CA LEU A 26 1.78 9.93 14.76
C LEU A 26 2.74 10.21 15.90
N ASP A 27 2.22 10.05 17.12
CA ASP A 27 3.02 10.03 18.34
C ASP A 27 3.44 8.59 18.66
N PHE A 28 4.46 8.43 19.50
CA PHE A 28 4.97 7.14 19.97
C PHE A 28 5.57 6.25 18.86
N VAL A 29 6.32 6.86 17.95
CA VAL A 29 7.01 6.13 16.88
C VAL A 29 8.41 5.78 17.35
N GLY A 30 8.63 4.51 17.68
CA GLY A 30 9.87 4.04 18.33
C GLY A 30 11.11 4.03 17.44
N SER A 31 10.97 4.17 16.11
CA SER A 31 12.09 4.25 15.17
C SER A 31 11.67 4.81 13.80
N PRO A 32 12.60 5.33 12.99
CA PRO A 32 12.33 5.71 11.60
C PRO A 32 11.75 4.56 10.76
N LEU A 33 12.25 3.33 10.95
CA LEU A 33 11.73 2.14 10.25
C LEU A 33 10.26 1.86 10.61
N MET A 34 9.89 2.05 11.88
CA MET A 34 8.49 1.93 12.30
C MET A 34 7.63 3.02 11.65
N ALA A 35 8.15 4.25 11.52
CA ALA A 35 7.46 5.34 10.82
C ALA A 35 7.17 4.94 9.37
N GLU A 36 8.13 4.40 8.65
CA GLU A 36 7.97 4.01 7.25
C GLU A 36 7.00 2.85 7.06
N GLY A 37 7.07 1.83 7.91
CA GLY A 37 6.10 0.73 7.88
C GLY A 37 4.67 1.25 8.13
N LEU A 38 4.52 2.22 9.04
CA LEU A 38 3.23 2.88 9.29
C LEU A 38 2.79 3.74 8.10
N ALA A 39 3.69 4.47 7.43
CA ALA A 39 3.38 5.23 6.22
C ALA A 39 2.87 4.31 5.10
N LEU A 40 3.54 3.18 4.87
CA LEU A 40 3.14 2.19 3.87
C LEU A 40 1.77 1.58 4.20
N ARG A 41 1.52 1.27 5.48
CA ARG A 41 0.22 0.78 5.95
C ARG A 41 -0.90 1.80 5.69
N GLU A 42 -0.69 3.07 6.03
CA GLU A 42 -1.69 4.13 5.80
C GLU A 42 -1.92 4.37 4.30
N ALA A 43 -0.87 4.28 3.47
CA ALA A 43 -1.00 4.31 2.02
C ALA A 43 -1.87 3.16 1.50
N ALA A 44 -1.63 1.92 1.95
CA ALA A 44 -2.43 0.76 1.56
C ALA A 44 -3.88 0.85 2.02
N LEU A 45 -4.13 1.33 3.24
CA LEU A 45 -5.48 1.59 3.74
C LEU A 45 -6.20 2.64 2.89
N THR A 46 -5.50 3.71 2.51
CA THR A 46 -6.02 4.76 1.63
C THR A 46 -6.41 4.16 0.28
N CYS A 47 -5.53 3.40 -0.36
CA CYS A 47 -5.82 2.71 -1.62
C CYS A 47 -7.05 1.80 -1.52
N ARG A 48 -7.15 1.02 -0.44
CA ARG A 48 -8.29 0.14 -0.18
C ARG A 48 -9.59 0.94 -0.03
N SER A 49 -9.56 2.05 0.71
CA SER A 49 -10.73 2.92 0.88
C SER A 49 -11.19 3.58 -0.43
N LEU A 50 -10.27 3.77 -1.37
CA LEU A 50 -10.55 4.28 -2.72
C LEU A 50 -10.99 3.18 -3.71
N GLY A 51 -11.09 1.93 -3.27
CA GLY A 51 -11.51 0.80 -4.11
C GLY A 51 -10.45 0.37 -5.14
N MET A 52 -9.18 0.68 -4.91
CA MET A 52 -8.10 0.29 -5.81
C MET A 52 -7.80 -1.21 -5.71
N ARG A 53 -7.87 -1.92 -6.84
CA ARG A 53 -7.58 -3.37 -6.91
C ARG A 53 -6.11 -3.69 -7.18
N PHE A 54 -5.42 -2.82 -7.91
CA PHE A 54 -4.02 -3.00 -8.28
C PHE A 54 -3.25 -1.76 -7.86
N VAL A 55 -2.26 -1.96 -7.01
CA VAL A 55 -1.42 -0.88 -6.45
C VAL A 55 0.03 -1.31 -6.50
N ARG A 56 0.90 -0.38 -6.86
CA ARG A 56 2.35 -0.53 -6.79
C ARG A 56 2.85 0.44 -5.73
N PHE A 57 3.52 -0.10 -4.71
CA PHE A 57 4.16 0.72 -3.70
C PHE A 57 5.64 0.90 -4.07
N GLU A 58 6.10 2.14 -4.01
CA GLU A 58 7.49 2.52 -4.22
C GLU A 58 7.96 3.22 -2.94
N SER A 59 9.11 2.82 -2.42
CA SER A 59 9.70 3.28 -1.16
C SER A 59 11.22 3.14 -1.23
N ASP A 60 11.90 4.12 -0.69
CA ASP A 60 13.35 4.25 -0.74
C ASP A 60 14.03 3.28 0.24
N PHE A 61 13.26 2.69 1.15
CA PHE A 61 13.73 1.71 2.13
C PHE A 61 13.55 0.28 1.62
N ALA A 62 14.62 -0.22 0.99
CA ALA A 62 14.70 -1.53 0.34
C ALA A 62 14.26 -2.73 1.22
N HIS A 63 14.38 -2.63 2.55
CA HIS A 63 14.01 -3.71 3.46
C HIS A 63 12.49 -3.92 3.61
N LEU A 64 11.67 -2.87 3.46
CA LEU A 64 10.21 -2.96 3.59
C LEU A 64 9.55 -3.46 2.30
N ILE A 65 10.08 -3.08 1.14
CA ILE A 65 9.59 -3.56 -0.15
C ILE A 65 9.81 -5.07 -0.29
N LYS A 66 11.00 -5.56 0.10
CA LYS A 66 11.35 -6.97 -0.06
C LYS A 66 10.40 -7.90 0.71
N THR A 67 10.07 -7.57 1.95
CA THR A 67 9.12 -8.37 2.74
C THR A 67 7.69 -8.26 2.23
N GLY A 68 7.22 -7.07 1.82
CA GLY A 68 5.86 -6.89 1.29
C GLY A 68 5.57 -7.69 0.01
N VAL A 69 6.56 -7.80 -0.90
CA VAL A 69 6.46 -8.62 -2.12
C VAL A 69 6.38 -10.11 -1.77
N GLU A 70 7.21 -10.60 -0.85
CA GLU A 70 7.18 -12.00 -0.40
C GLU A 70 5.82 -12.36 0.23
N TYR A 71 5.19 -11.46 1.01
CA TYR A 71 3.86 -11.70 1.56
C TYR A 71 2.76 -11.75 0.51
N ALA A 72 2.80 -10.89 -0.51
CA ALA A 72 1.82 -10.88 -1.60
C ALA A 72 1.97 -12.10 -2.52
N GLU A 73 3.19 -12.60 -2.70
CA GLU A 73 3.47 -13.85 -3.41
C GLU A 73 3.02 -15.06 -2.61
N ALA A 74 3.23 -15.06 -1.29
CA ALA A 74 2.82 -16.15 -0.40
C ALA A 74 1.31 -16.21 -0.13
N ASN A 75 0.58 -15.09 -0.30
CA ASN A 75 -0.87 -15.01 -0.15
C ASN A 75 -1.46 -14.14 -1.28
N PRO A 76 -1.64 -14.71 -2.49
CA PRO A 76 -2.31 -13.99 -3.56
C PRO A 76 -3.75 -13.65 -3.16
N PRO A 77 -4.26 -12.45 -3.50
CA PRO A 77 -5.64 -12.09 -3.22
C PRO A 77 -6.57 -13.08 -3.95
N GLU A 78 -7.45 -13.74 -3.21
CA GLU A 78 -8.49 -14.61 -3.77
C GLU A 78 -9.34 -13.80 -4.76
N VAL A 79 -9.09 -14.01 -6.05
CA VAL A 79 -9.84 -13.40 -7.14
C VAL A 79 -11.16 -14.14 -7.32
N GLU A 80 -12.17 -13.77 -6.53
CA GLU A 80 -13.55 -14.08 -6.89
C GLU A 80 -13.93 -13.25 -8.13
N GLY A 81 -14.13 -13.93 -9.26
CA GLY A 81 -14.73 -13.32 -10.46
C GLY A 81 -13.88 -13.30 -11.73
N ALA A 82 -13.14 -14.36 -12.06
CA ALA A 82 -12.74 -14.59 -13.44
C ALA A 82 -13.93 -15.12 -14.24
N GLN A 83 -14.77 -14.23 -14.80
CA GLN A 83 -15.75 -14.62 -15.81
C GLN A 83 -15.03 -15.20 -17.03
N LYS A 84 -15.04 -16.53 -17.13
CA LYS A 84 -14.66 -17.30 -18.30
C LYS A 84 -15.58 -16.93 -19.46
N LYS A 85 -15.24 -15.90 -20.23
CA LYS A 85 -15.84 -15.69 -21.56
C LYS A 85 -15.37 -16.82 -22.46
N ARG A 86 -16.15 -17.91 -22.49
CA ARG A 86 -16.10 -18.93 -23.53
C ARG A 86 -16.38 -18.21 -24.85
N LYS A 87 -15.38 -18.10 -25.72
CA LYS A 87 -15.61 -17.80 -27.14
C LYS A 87 -16.48 -18.93 -27.68
N LEU A 88 -17.74 -18.64 -28.01
CA LEU A 88 -18.49 -19.50 -28.94
C LEU A 88 -17.87 -19.23 -30.31
N SER A 89 -17.16 -20.24 -30.82
CA SER A 89 -16.85 -20.34 -32.24
C SER A 89 -18.16 -20.71 -32.92
N ASN A 90 -18.72 -19.80 -33.71
CA ASN A 90 -19.65 -20.17 -34.76
C ASN A 90 -18.83 -20.29 -36.05
N GLU A 91 -18.70 -21.52 -36.51
CA GLU A 91 -18.58 -21.85 -37.94
C GLU A 91 -19.91 -22.46 -38.38
#